data_AF-K9PW43-F1
#
_entry.id   AF-K9PW43-F1
#
_cell.length_a   1.000
_cell.length_b   1.000
_cell.length_c   1.000
_cell.angle_alpha   90.00
_cell.angle_beta   90.00
_cell.angle_gamma   90.00
#
_symmetry.space_group_name_H-M   'P 1'
#
loop_
_entity.id
_entity.type
_entity.pdbx_description
1 polymer ?
#
loop_
_entity_poly.entity_id
_entity_poly.type
_entity_poly.pdbx_seq_one_letter_code
_entity_poly.pdbx_strand_id
1 'polypeptide(L)'
;MDKQDLLIAYKQGDRLMNESNLSGLNLSGELLKEVNFSQSNFSTGVFDRADFSYCQFHDSTFERASLFGSNLSYAKLDRCNLSHTNLTKANLQGARINHSNLNYAQLSGAILYWASFYRAQLQKVNLCGANLRGINFRGADLTGANLSWANLSQAKLSGAILDDTNLDGVRLRGAYLNALDLSHRNLDGLDLQNIIFNGGQCHHTYLAGANLTNAQLRLTQFIETVFDQATLCQADFREGNLQRASLKRVEAIATNFTKSILIEANFEGANLQNANFSGANLRDANFRNADLRGANFTDANLSNAQFDPMQLRDCTLAQTIPSEDSAAA
;
A
#
# COMPACT_ATOMS: atom_id res chain seq x y z
N MET A 1 -22.97 -1.68 -34.67
CA MET A 1 -24.22 -0.91 -34.43
C MET A 1 -23.83 0.55 -34.47
N ASP A 2 -24.61 1.43 -35.09
CA ASP A 2 -24.31 2.87 -35.03
C ASP A 2 -24.86 3.51 -33.74
N LYS A 3 -24.54 4.78 -33.51
CA LYS A 3 -25.00 5.52 -32.32
C LYS A 3 -26.53 5.60 -32.24
N GLN A 4 -27.20 5.81 -33.36
CA GLN A 4 -28.63 6.12 -33.36
C GLN A 4 -29.44 4.87 -33.05
N ASP A 5 -29.08 3.73 -33.66
CA ASP A 5 -29.65 2.42 -33.37
C ASP A 5 -29.50 2.07 -31.88
N LEU A 6 -28.29 2.27 -31.33
CA LEU A 6 -27.99 2.02 -29.92
C LEU A 6 -28.92 2.81 -28.98
N LEU A 7 -29.07 4.12 -29.23
CA LEU A 7 -29.88 4.99 -28.38
C LEU A 7 -31.38 4.71 -28.52
N ILE A 8 -31.84 4.30 -29.71
CA ILE A 8 -33.23 3.88 -29.92
C ILE A 8 -33.51 2.60 -29.14
N ALA A 9 -32.67 1.58 -29.28
CA ALA A 9 -32.80 0.33 -28.55
C ALA A 9 -32.82 0.56 -27.03
N TYR A 10 -31.90 1.39 -26.51
CA TYR A 10 -31.87 1.74 -25.10
C TYR A 10 -33.16 2.42 -24.62
N LYS A 11 -33.68 3.38 -25.40
CA LYS A 11 -34.95 4.08 -25.09
C LYS A 11 -36.16 3.16 -25.13
N GLN A 12 -36.11 2.11 -25.95
CA GLN A 12 -37.14 1.07 -26.04
C GLN A 12 -37.05 0.04 -24.89
N GLY A 13 -36.07 0.19 -23.99
CA GLY A 13 -35.89 -0.68 -22.83
C GLY A 13 -34.94 -1.85 -23.07
N ASP A 14 -34.29 -1.92 -24.24
CA ASP A 14 -33.26 -2.92 -24.46
C ASP A 14 -32.06 -2.66 -23.56
N ARG A 15 -31.58 -3.71 -22.92
CA ARG A 15 -30.40 -3.73 -22.04
C ARG A 15 -29.45 -4.86 -22.42
N LEU A 16 -29.73 -5.63 -23.46
CA LEU A 16 -28.92 -6.75 -23.92
C LEU A 16 -28.24 -6.38 -25.24
N MET A 17 -27.07 -5.77 -25.13
CA MET A 17 -26.29 -5.24 -26.25
C MET A 17 -24.91 -5.90 -26.30
N ASN A 18 -24.81 -7.17 -25.91
CA ASN A 18 -23.57 -7.93 -25.96
C ASN A 18 -23.05 -8.06 -27.39
N GLU A 19 -21.73 -8.25 -27.52
CA GLU A 19 -21.04 -8.44 -28.82
C GLU A 19 -21.20 -7.26 -29.80
N SER A 20 -21.62 -6.10 -29.30
CA SER A 20 -21.79 -4.91 -30.13
C SER A 20 -20.43 -4.35 -30.55
N ASN A 21 -20.27 -4.04 -31.83
CA ASN A 21 -19.17 -3.19 -32.28
C ASN A 21 -19.58 -1.72 -32.21
N LEU A 22 -18.99 -1.01 -31.26
CA LEU A 22 -19.15 0.41 -30.93
C LEU A 22 -17.81 1.16 -31.05
N SER A 23 -16.83 0.58 -31.74
CA SER A 23 -15.51 1.17 -31.93
C SER A 23 -15.61 2.50 -32.68
N GLY A 24 -14.83 3.49 -32.24
CA GLY A 24 -14.80 4.83 -32.85
C GLY A 24 -16.07 5.67 -32.67
N LEU A 25 -17.12 5.15 -32.02
CA LEU A 25 -18.34 5.94 -31.77
C LEU A 25 -18.10 7.05 -30.76
N ASN A 26 -18.85 8.14 -30.90
CA ASN A 26 -18.91 9.22 -29.91
C ASN A 26 -20.23 9.17 -29.13
N LEU A 27 -20.19 8.65 -27.91
CA LEU A 27 -21.31 8.64 -26.96
C LEU A 27 -21.03 9.54 -25.74
N SER A 28 -20.29 10.63 -25.96
CA SER A 28 -19.99 11.58 -24.87
C SER A 28 -21.28 12.12 -24.25
N GLY A 29 -21.36 12.08 -22.93
CA GLY A 29 -22.52 12.55 -22.15
C GLY A 29 -23.78 11.69 -22.26
N GLU A 30 -23.75 10.58 -23.01
CA GLU A 30 -24.92 9.71 -23.13
C GLU A 30 -25.16 8.92 -21.84
N LEU A 31 -26.43 8.59 -21.58
CA LEU A 31 -26.87 7.87 -20.39
C LEU A 31 -27.23 6.43 -20.77
N LEU A 32 -26.31 5.51 -20.52
CA LEU A 32 -26.43 4.10 -20.87
C LEU A 32 -26.17 3.25 -19.62
N LYS A 33 -27.10 3.31 -18.66
CA LYS A 33 -27.02 2.62 -17.36
C LYS A 33 -27.55 1.20 -17.45
N GLU A 34 -26.97 0.30 -16.64
CA GLU A 34 -27.45 -1.08 -16.45
C GLU A 34 -27.53 -1.90 -17.75
N VAL A 35 -26.75 -1.53 -18.77
CA VAL A 35 -26.69 -2.25 -20.04
C VAL A 35 -25.66 -3.37 -19.95
N ASN A 36 -26.01 -4.52 -20.50
CA ASN A 36 -25.08 -5.59 -20.78
C ASN A 36 -24.42 -5.38 -22.13
N PHE A 37 -23.18 -4.93 -22.10
CA PHE A 37 -22.25 -4.77 -23.22
C PHE A 37 -21.11 -5.79 -23.15
N SER A 38 -21.34 -6.98 -22.59
CA SER A 38 -20.28 -8.00 -22.51
C SER A 38 -19.81 -8.38 -23.92
N GLN A 39 -18.52 -8.70 -24.07
CA GLN A 39 -17.86 -9.05 -25.34
C GLN A 39 -17.95 -7.98 -26.43
N SER A 40 -18.23 -6.73 -26.06
CA SER A 40 -18.40 -5.63 -27.01
C SER A 40 -17.07 -4.91 -27.27
N ASN A 41 -16.99 -4.26 -28.44
CA ASN A 41 -15.83 -3.48 -28.84
C ASN A 41 -16.13 -1.97 -28.73
N PHE A 42 -15.45 -1.29 -27.80
CA PHE A 42 -15.46 0.15 -27.59
C PHE A 42 -14.15 0.82 -28.00
N SER A 43 -13.20 0.08 -28.59
CA SER A 43 -11.87 0.58 -28.90
C SER A 43 -11.94 1.88 -29.71
N THR A 44 -11.03 2.81 -29.41
CA THR A 44 -10.92 4.15 -30.04
C THR A 44 -12.15 5.06 -29.97
N GLY A 45 -13.23 4.65 -29.28
CA GLY A 45 -14.42 5.47 -29.11
C GLY A 45 -14.23 6.62 -28.12
N VAL A 46 -15.14 7.58 -28.15
CA VAL A 46 -15.17 8.75 -27.26
C VAL A 46 -16.45 8.71 -26.43
N PHE A 47 -16.28 8.47 -25.14
CA PHE A 47 -17.34 8.26 -24.16
C PHE A 47 -17.19 9.19 -22.96
N ASP A 48 -16.64 10.37 -23.21
CA ASP A 48 -16.33 11.33 -22.17
C ASP A 48 -17.62 11.76 -21.47
N ARG A 49 -17.60 11.72 -20.14
CA ARG A 49 -18.75 12.07 -19.29
C ARG A 49 -20.02 11.22 -19.54
N ALA A 50 -19.91 10.11 -20.27
CA ALA A 50 -21.00 9.16 -20.41
C ALA A 50 -21.31 8.50 -19.05
N ASP A 51 -22.55 8.08 -18.85
CA ASP A 51 -22.96 7.33 -17.67
C ASP A 51 -23.21 5.86 -18.01
N PHE A 52 -22.26 5.03 -17.60
CA PHE A 52 -22.25 3.58 -17.69
C PHE A 52 -22.34 2.91 -16.31
N SER A 53 -22.94 3.59 -15.33
CA SER A 53 -23.11 3.01 -14.01
C SER A 53 -23.89 1.69 -14.08
N TYR A 54 -23.44 0.71 -13.29
CA TYR A 54 -23.99 -0.65 -13.22
C TYR A 54 -23.95 -1.47 -14.52
N CYS A 55 -23.28 -1.00 -15.57
CA CYS A 55 -23.15 -1.76 -16.81
C CYS A 55 -22.27 -3.00 -16.67
N GLN A 56 -22.48 -3.95 -17.57
CA GLN A 56 -21.70 -5.18 -17.64
C GLN A 56 -20.89 -5.18 -18.93
N PHE A 57 -19.58 -5.31 -18.80
CA PHE A 57 -18.60 -5.23 -19.89
C PHE A 57 -17.68 -6.46 -19.90
N HIS A 58 -18.08 -7.59 -19.31
CA HIS A 58 -17.20 -8.75 -19.20
C HIS A 58 -16.60 -9.10 -20.58
N ASP A 59 -15.29 -9.29 -20.63
CA ASP A 59 -14.58 -9.68 -21.86
C ASP A 59 -14.67 -8.63 -23.00
N SER A 60 -14.96 -7.37 -22.69
CA SER A 60 -15.01 -6.26 -23.66
C SER A 60 -13.67 -5.55 -23.82
N THR A 61 -13.53 -4.79 -24.91
CA THR A 61 -12.35 -3.95 -25.15
C THR A 61 -12.71 -2.47 -25.20
N PHE A 62 -11.89 -1.66 -24.53
CA PHE A 62 -11.89 -0.20 -24.52
C PHE A 62 -10.53 0.34 -24.97
N GLU A 63 -9.70 -0.48 -25.62
CA GLU A 63 -8.35 -0.11 -26.01
C GLU A 63 -8.32 1.27 -26.70
N ARG A 64 -7.51 2.17 -26.15
CA ARG A 64 -7.34 3.55 -26.63
C ARG A 64 -8.63 4.38 -26.69
N ALA A 65 -9.70 3.98 -26.00
CA ALA A 65 -10.91 4.78 -25.88
C ALA A 65 -10.71 5.96 -24.92
N SER A 66 -11.53 6.99 -25.09
CA SER A 66 -11.65 8.07 -24.11
C SER A 66 -12.90 7.88 -23.27
N LEU A 67 -12.72 7.86 -21.96
CA LEU A 67 -13.74 7.74 -20.91
C LEU A 67 -13.55 8.87 -19.89
N PHE A 68 -13.05 10.03 -20.34
CA PHE A 68 -12.69 11.14 -19.47
C PHE A 68 -13.91 11.59 -18.66
N GLY A 69 -13.78 11.59 -17.33
CA GLY A 69 -14.86 12.01 -16.44
C GLY A 69 -16.15 11.20 -16.55
N SER A 70 -16.12 10.02 -17.20
CA SER A 70 -17.28 9.13 -17.30
C SER A 70 -17.66 8.54 -15.94
N ASN A 71 -18.91 8.12 -15.81
CA ASN A 71 -19.39 7.38 -14.64
C ASN A 71 -19.46 5.88 -14.97
N LEU A 72 -18.56 5.11 -14.37
CA LEU A 72 -18.47 3.64 -14.42
C LEU A 72 -18.68 3.04 -13.02
N SER A 73 -19.33 3.77 -12.11
CA SER A 73 -19.57 3.28 -10.75
C SER A 73 -20.33 1.96 -10.78
N TYR A 74 -19.86 0.99 -10.00
CA TYR A 74 -20.39 -0.37 -9.90
C TYR A 74 -20.43 -1.16 -11.23
N ALA A 75 -19.75 -0.69 -12.28
CA ALA A 75 -19.64 -1.41 -13.53
C ALA A 75 -18.81 -2.71 -13.36
N LYS A 76 -19.18 -3.74 -14.11
CA LYS A 76 -18.47 -5.03 -14.18
C LYS A 76 -17.57 -5.03 -15.41
N LEU A 77 -16.29 -4.78 -15.20
CA LEU A 77 -15.24 -4.68 -16.21
C LEU A 77 -14.27 -5.87 -16.10
N ASP A 78 -14.70 -7.03 -15.58
CA ASP A 78 -13.81 -8.18 -15.43
C ASP A 78 -13.29 -8.67 -16.80
N ARG A 79 -11.99 -9.03 -16.86
CA ARG A 79 -11.30 -9.51 -18.06
C ARG A 79 -11.38 -8.55 -19.27
N CYS A 80 -11.53 -7.25 -19.01
CA CYS A 80 -11.52 -6.25 -20.08
C CYS A 80 -10.11 -5.95 -20.58
N ASN A 81 -10.01 -5.54 -21.84
CA ASN A 81 -8.85 -4.79 -22.33
C ASN A 81 -9.13 -3.28 -22.23
N LEU A 82 -8.50 -2.62 -21.26
CA LEU A 82 -8.53 -1.18 -21.00
C LEU A 82 -7.14 -0.55 -21.25
N SER A 83 -6.25 -1.22 -21.98
CA SER A 83 -4.92 -0.69 -22.27
C SER A 83 -4.99 0.65 -23.02
N HIS A 84 -4.11 1.58 -22.67
CA HIS A 84 -4.06 2.93 -23.22
C HIS A 84 -5.35 3.76 -23.11
N THR A 85 -6.33 3.34 -22.30
CA THR A 85 -7.60 4.04 -22.15
C THR A 85 -7.43 5.31 -21.32
N ASN A 86 -8.12 6.38 -21.71
CA ASN A 86 -8.19 7.59 -20.89
C ASN A 86 -9.38 7.55 -19.94
N LEU A 87 -9.13 7.19 -18.69
CA LEU A 87 -10.07 7.17 -17.56
C LEU A 87 -9.81 8.33 -16.58
N THR A 88 -9.12 9.39 -17.03
CA THR A 88 -8.79 10.55 -16.19
C THR A 88 -10.07 11.14 -15.61
N LYS A 89 -10.08 11.36 -14.29
CA LYS A 89 -11.24 11.85 -13.51
C LYS A 89 -12.52 10.98 -13.61
N ALA A 90 -12.45 9.77 -14.17
CA ALA A 90 -13.61 8.89 -14.21
C ALA A 90 -14.04 8.44 -12.80
N ASN A 91 -15.32 8.17 -12.63
CA ASN A 91 -15.86 7.55 -11.41
C ASN A 91 -15.97 6.04 -11.60
N LEU A 92 -15.10 5.29 -10.94
CA LEU A 92 -15.02 3.82 -10.90
C LEU A 92 -15.32 3.28 -9.49
N GLN A 93 -16.03 4.05 -8.66
CA GLN A 93 -16.43 3.63 -7.32
C GLN A 93 -17.08 2.24 -7.34
N GLY A 94 -16.56 1.32 -6.53
CA GLY A 94 -17.12 -0.04 -6.42
C GLY A 94 -17.08 -0.86 -7.71
N ALA A 95 -16.44 -0.39 -8.78
CA ALA A 95 -16.32 -1.12 -10.03
C ALA A 95 -15.45 -2.37 -9.85
N ARG A 96 -15.71 -3.39 -10.66
CA ARG A 96 -14.97 -4.65 -10.61
C ARG A 96 -14.20 -4.83 -11.91
N ILE A 97 -12.88 -4.73 -11.84
CA ILE A 97 -11.94 -4.67 -12.97
C ILE A 97 -10.91 -5.80 -12.82
N ASN A 98 -11.36 -6.94 -12.28
CA ASN A 98 -10.46 -8.05 -11.99
C ASN A 98 -9.92 -8.67 -13.28
N HIS A 99 -8.70 -9.17 -13.25
CA HIS A 99 -8.06 -9.86 -14.39
C HIS A 99 -8.01 -9.04 -15.69
N SER A 100 -8.13 -7.71 -15.59
CA SER A 100 -8.18 -6.83 -16.76
C SER A 100 -6.81 -6.27 -17.08
N ASN A 101 -6.61 -5.87 -18.33
CA ASN A 101 -5.41 -5.19 -18.80
C ASN A 101 -5.63 -3.68 -18.81
N LEU A 102 -4.90 -2.93 -17.98
CA LEU A 102 -4.90 -1.46 -17.90
C LEU A 102 -3.53 -0.87 -18.21
N ASN A 103 -2.68 -1.59 -18.93
CA ASN A 103 -1.33 -1.13 -19.22
C ASN A 103 -1.37 0.21 -19.92
N TYR A 104 -0.56 1.16 -19.44
CA TYR A 104 -0.48 2.53 -19.95
C TYR A 104 -1.78 3.36 -19.84
N ALA A 105 -2.82 2.86 -19.16
CA ALA A 105 -4.06 3.62 -18.98
C ALA A 105 -3.83 4.88 -18.12
N GLN A 106 -4.65 5.91 -18.36
CA GLN A 106 -4.60 7.16 -17.62
C GLN A 106 -5.78 7.22 -16.65
N LEU A 107 -5.52 7.21 -15.34
CA LEU A 107 -6.51 7.27 -14.26
C LEU A 107 -6.22 8.41 -13.27
N SER A 108 -5.47 9.43 -13.70
CA SER A 108 -5.15 10.56 -12.82
C SER A 108 -6.42 11.23 -12.29
N GLY A 109 -6.46 11.47 -10.98
CA GLY A 109 -7.63 12.02 -10.28
C GLY A 109 -8.92 11.19 -10.35
N ALA A 110 -8.86 9.92 -10.76
CA ALA A 110 -10.04 9.06 -10.80
C ALA A 110 -10.55 8.72 -9.39
N ILE A 111 -11.86 8.44 -9.29
CA ILE A 111 -12.53 8.02 -8.05
C ILE A 111 -12.68 6.51 -8.08
N LEU A 112 -11.95 5.79 -7.21
CA LEU A 112 -11.77 4.34 -7.28
C LEU A 112 -11.99 3.65 -5.93
N TYR A 113 -12.60 4.35 -4.96
CA TYR A 113 -12.77 3.78 -3.64
C TYR A 113 -13.67 2.55 -3.68
N TRP A 114 -13.26 1.52 -2.95
CA TRP A 114 -13.86 0.17 -2.93
C TRP A 114 -13.90 -0.58 -4.27
N ALA A 115 -13.22 -0.10 -5.32
CA ALA A 115 -13.06 -0.85 -6.55
C ALA A 115 -12.18 -2.09 -6.36
N SER A 116 -12.32 -3.07 -7.26
CA SER A 116 -11.48 -4.27 -7.25
C SER A 116 -10.70 -4.42 -8.54
N PHE A 117 -9.38 -4.50 -8.41
CA PHE A 117 -8.38 -4.71 -9.46
C PHE A 117 -7.60 -6.00 -9.18
N TYR A 118 -8.30 -7.01 -8.65
CA TYR A 118 -7.67 -8.27 -8.28
C TYR A 118 -7.00 -8.89 -9.50
N ARG A 119 -5.68 -9.13 -9.40
CA ARG A 119 -4.85 -9.67 -10.49
C ARG A 119 -4.99 -8.90 -11.82
N ALA A 120 -5.23 -7.59 -11.76
CA ALA A 120 -5.18 -6.74 -12.95
C ALA A 120 -3.73 -6.42 -13.36
N GLN A 121 -3.52 -6.20 -14.66
CA GLN A 121 -2.27 -5.70 -15.22
C GLN A 121 -2.35 -4.17 -15.26
N LEU A 122 -1.47 -3.49 -14.53
CA LEU A 122 -1.46 -2.03 -14.33
C LEU A 122 -0.08 -1.44 -14.64
N GLN A 123 0.70 -2.11 -15.50
CA GLN A 123 2.06 -1.68 -15.80
C GLN A 123 2.03 -0.29 -16.44
N LYS A 124 2.83 0.62 -15.88
CA LYS A 124 2.93 2.04 -16.31
C LYS A 124 1.60 2.79 -16.32
N VAL A 125 0.64 2.38 -15.50
CA VAL A 125 -0.62 3.11 -15.31
C VAL A 125 -0.36 4.43 -14.59
N ASN A 126 -1.10 5.48 -14.93
CA ASN A 126 -1.06 6.75 -14.21
C ASN A 126 -2.24 6.88 -13.25
N LEU A 127 -1.99 6.71 -11.95
CA LEU A 127 -2.96 6.84 -10.86
C LEU A 127 -2.68 8.07 -9.98
N CYS A 128 -1.92 9.04 -10.48
CA CYS A 128 -1.55 10.24 -9.72
C CYS A 128 -2.79 10.96 -9.16
N GLY A 129 -2.78 11.21 -7.86
CA GLY A 129 -3.87 11.88 -7.15
C GLY A 129 -5.22 11.13 -7.11
N ALA A 130 -5.25 9.85 -7.52
CA ALA A 130 -6.49 9.07 -7.51
C ALA A 130 -6.96 8.74 -6.08
N ASN A 131 -8.28 8.66 -5.88
CA ASN A 131 -8.85 8.19 -4.62
C ASN A 131 -9.03 6.68 -4.64
N LEU A 132 -8.08 5.95 -4.08
CA LEU A 132 -7.98 4.49 -4.07
C LEU A 132 -8.37 3.89 -2.71
N ARG A 133 -9.14 4.61 -1.89
CA ARG A 133 -9.46 4.17 -0.52
C ARG A 133 -10.16 2.82 -0.54
N GLY A 134 -9.61 1.84 0.18
CA GLY A 134 -10.19 0.51 0.27
C GLY A 134 -10.13 -0.32 -1.02
N ILE A 135 -9.34 0.11 -2.01
CA ILE A 135 -9.17 -0.62 -3.28
C ILE A 135 -8.59 -2.02 -3.03
N ASN A 136 -8.95 -2.97 -3.89
CA ASN A 136 -8.34 -4.30 -3.88
C ASN A 136 -7.34 -4.45 -5.05
N PHE A 137 -6.05 -4.31 -4.76
CA PHE A 137 -4.93 -4.56 -5.67
C PHE A 137 -4.22 -5.90 -5.41
N ARG A 138 -4.83 -6.84 -4.69
CA ARG A 138 -4.18 -8.13 -4.41
C ARG A 138 -3.77 -8.83 -5.69
N GLY A 139 -2.50 -9.22 -5.78
CA GLY A 139 -1.93 -9.89 -6.94
C GLY A 139 -1.86 -9.03 -8.21
N ALA A 140 -2.13 -7.73 -8.14
CA ALA A 140 -2.04 -6.85 -9.30
C ALA A 140 -0.58 -6.50 -9.61
N ASP A 141 -0.28 -6.28 -10.89
CA ASP A 141 1.05 -5.86 -11.33
C ASP A 141 1.05 -4.35 -11.59
N LEU A 142 1.64 -3.58 -10.67
CA LEU A 142 1.77 -2.14 -10.74
C LEU A 142 3.16 -1.70 -11.24
N THR A 143 3.91 -2.56 -11.92
CA THR A 143 5.29 -2.25 -12.34
C THR A 143 5.36 -0.93 -13.13
N GLY A 144 6.18 0.01 -12.66
CA GLY A 144 6.34 1.34 -13.25
C GLY A 144 5.12 2.26 -13.14
N ALA A 145 4.12 1.93 -12.32
CA ALA A 145 2.93 2.76 -12.12
C ALA A 145 3.27 4.07 -11.40
N ASN A 146 2.49 5.12 -11.67
CA ASN A 146 2.56 6.36 -10.91
C ASN A 146 1.40 6.42 -9.89
N LEU A 147 1.70 6.22 -8.60
CA LEU A 147 0.76 6.35 -7.48
C LEU A 147 1.00 7.63 -6.66
N SER A 148 1.81 8.56 -7.16
CA SER A 148 2.12 9.78 -6.42
C SER A 148 0.85 10.52 -6.00
N TRP A 149 0.82 10.96 -4.74
CA TRP A 149 -0.32 11.67 -4.13
C TRP A 149 -1.65 10.90 -4.08
N ALA A 150 -1.65 9.60 -4.40
CA ALA A 150 -2.85 8.78 -4.37
C ALA A 150 -3.24 8.43 -2.93
N ASN A 151 -4.54 8.24 -2.69
CA ASN A 151 -5.06 7.82 -1.40
C ASN A 151 -5.29 6.30 -1.36
N LEU A 152 -4.33 5.53 -0.85
CA LEU A 152 -4.40 4.08 -0.63
C LEU A 152 -4.81 3.71 0.80
N SER A 153 -5.45 4.61 1.55
CA SER A 153 -5.92 4.29 2.90
C SER A 153 -6.83 3.05 2.86
N GLN A 154 -6.60 2.08 3.74
CA GLN A 154 -7.35 0.80 3.80
C GLN A 154 -7.24 -0.08 2.54
N ALA A 155 -6.33 0.23 1.61
CA ALA A 155 -6.13 -0.56 0.39
C ALA A 155 -5.59 -1.97 0.71
N LYS A 156 -5.87 -2.92 -0.18
CA LYS A 156 -5.43 -4.32 -0.07
C LYS A 156 -4.42 -4.61 -1.16
N LEU A 157 -3.14 -4.63 -0.82
CA LEU A 157 -2.03 -4.80 -1.78
C LEU A 157 -1.26 -6.12 -1.60
N SER A 158 -1.70 -7.04 -0.72
CA SER A 158 -0.99 -8.32 -0.52
C SER A 158 -0.73 -9.05 -1.85
N GLY A 159 0.55 -9.35 -2.10
CA GLY A 159 1.03 -10.00 -3.32
C GLY A 159 1.02 -9.14 -4.58
N ALA A 160 0.80 -7.83 -4.48
CA ALA A 160 0.98 -6.92 -5.60
C ALA A 160 2.48 -6.77 -5.95
N ILE A 161 2.78 -6.51 -7.22
CA ILE A 161 4.14 -6.18 -7.68
C ILE A 161 4.23 -4.67 -7.79
N LEU A 162 5.22 -4.05 -7.14
CA LEU A 162 5.37 -2.59 -7.05
C LEU A 162 6.70 -2.10 -7.67
N ASP A 163 7.40 -2.93 -8.42
CA ASP A 163 8.71 -2.60 -9.00
C ASP A 163 8.62 -1.29 -9.79
N ASP A 164 9.59 -0.40 -9.60
CA ASP A 164 9.63 0.95 -10.21
C ASP A 164 8.37 1.83 -10.01
N THR A 165 7.50 1.48 -9.06
CA THR A 165 6.30 2.28 -8.75
C THR A 165 6.67 3.55 -8.00
N ASN A 166 6.19 4.71 -8.47
CA ASN A 166 6.30 5.97 -7.73
C ASN A 166 5.26 6.01 -6.60
N LEU A 167 5.73 6.09 -5.35
CA LEU A 167 4.92 6.16 -4.12
C LEU A 167 5.00 7.53 -3.41
N ASP A 168 5.50 8.57 -4.07
CA ASP A 168 5.73 9.89 -3.47
C ASP A 168 4.42 10.48 -2.94
N GLY A 169 4.40 10.83 -1.64
CA GLY A 169 3.23 11.44 -1.00
C GLY A 169 1.99 10.55 -0.95
N VAL A 170 2.13 9.24 -1.15
CA VAL A 170 1.03 8.28 -1.06
C VAL A 170 0.50 8.17 0.37
N ARG A 171 -0.81 8.02 0.55
CA ARG A 171 -1.41 7.80 1.88
C ARG A 171 -1.73 6.32 2.06
N LEU A 172 -1.13 5.67 3.06
CA LEU A 172 -1.24 4.21 3.27
C LEU A 172 -1.87 3.84 4.61
N ARG A 173 -2.42 4.79 5.35
CA ARG A 173 -3.04 4.54 6.66
C ARG A 173 -4.03 3.36 6.62
N GLY A 174 -3.80 2.35 7.45
CA GLY A 174 -4.64 1.15 7.55
C GLY A 174 -4.54 0.18 6.37
N ALA A 175 -3.56 0.33 5.47
CA ALA A 175 -3.42 -0.55 4.30
C ALA A 175 -2.93 -1.96 4.69
N TYR A 176 -3.35 -2.95 3.92
CA TYR A 176 -2.95 -4.35 4.03
C TYR A 176 -1.84 -4.64 3.02
N LEU A 177 -0.62 -4.71 3.52
CA LEU A 177 0.64 -4.77 2.79
C LEU A 177 1.41 -6.09 3.01
N ASN A 178 0.81 -7.08 3.67
CA ASN A 178 1.47 -8.34 4.03
C ASN A 178 2.27 -8.96 2.86
N ALA A 179 3.48 -9.41 3.19
CA ALA A 179 4.43 -10.06 2.28
C ALA A 179 4.81 -9.25 1.02
N LEU A 180 4.60 -7.94 1.02
CA LEU A 180 5.14 -7.07 -0.03
C LEU A 180 6.65 -6.89 0.13
N ASP A 181 7.33 -6.75 -1.02
CA ASP A 181 8.70 -6.28 -1.09
C ASP A 181 8.73 -4.76 -1.35
N LEU A 182 9.22 -4.03 -0.36
CA LEU A 182 9.43 -2.59 -0.36
C LEU A 182 10.92 -2.24 -0.18
N SER A 183 11.80 -3.21 -0.43
CA SER A 183 13.26 -3.02 -0.36
C SER A 183 13.74 -1.91 -1.29
N HIS A 184 14.78 -1.19 -0.89
CA HIS A 184 15.43 -0.11 -1.64
C HIS A 184 14.57 1.12 -1.94
N ARG A 185 13.43 1.28 -1.26
CA ARG A 185 12.52 2.42 -1.48
C ARG A 185 12.80 3.58 -0.53
N ASN A 186 12.52 4.79 -1.00
CA ASN A 186 12.34 5.94 -0.12
C ASN A 186 10.86 6.06 0.27
N LEU A 187 10.58 5.89 1.56
CA LEU A 187 9.28 5.98 2.20
C LEU A 187 9.31 7.00 3.37
N ASP A 188 10.25 7.95 3.30
CA ASP A 188 10.44 8.98 4.31
C ASP A 188 9.16 9.82 4.50
N GLY A 189 8.84 10.13 5.76
CA GLY A 189 7.72 10.99 6.14
C GLY A 189 6.32 10.44 5.83
N LEU A 190 6.19 9.20 5.32
CA LEU A 190 4.88 8.65 4.98
C LEU A 190 4.02 8.39 6.22
N ASP A 191 2.71 8.61 6.07
CA ASP A 191 1.70 8.19 7.06
C ASP A 191 1.35 6.71 6.85
N LEU A 192 1.99 5.87 7.66
CA LEU A 192 1.87 4.41 7.71
C LEU A 192 1.13 3.95 8.97
N GLN A 193 0.32 4.80 9.58
CA GLN A 193 -0.41 4.43 10.79
C GLN A 193 -1.34 3.24 10.56
N ASN A 194 -1.37 2.30 11.50
CA ASN A 194 -2.23 1.12 11.48
C ASN A 194 -2.05 0.20 10.24
N ILE A 195 -0.93 0.29 9.52
CA ILE A 195 -0.68 -0.65 8.41
C ILE A 195 -0.56 -2.09 8.93
N ILE A 196 -0.84 -3.05 8.06
CA ILE A 196 -0.59 -4.46 8.31
C ILE A 196 0.42 -4.94 7.27
N PHE A 197 1.68 -5.10 7.67
CA PHE A 197 2.81 -5.46 6.82
C PHE A 197 3.53 -6.70 7.37
N ASN A 198 2.77 -7.68 7.88
CA ASN A 198 3.36 -8.88 8.44
C ASN A 198 4.08 -9.70 7.36
N GLY A 199 5.28 -10.19 7.67
CA GLY A 199 6.11 -10.97 6.75
C GLY A 199 6.67 -10.18 5.56
N GLY A 200 6.55 -8.85 5.55
CA GLY A 200 7.05 -8.00 4.48
C GLY A 200 8.57 -7.82 4.49
N GLN A 201 9.11 -7.36 3.36
CA GLN A 201 10.55 -7.14 3.14
C GLN A 201 10.83 -5.66 2.87
N CYS A 202 11.82 -5.09 3.56
CA CYS A 202 12.21 -3.69 3.52
C CYS A 202 13.73 -3.55 3.68
N HIS A 203 14.52 -4.32 2.93
CA HIS A 203 15.97 -4.23 3.01
C HIS A 203 16.44 -2.89 2.42
N HIS A 204 17.33 -2.19 3.11
CA HIS A 204 17.87 -0.90 2.64
C HIS A 204 16.80 0.14 2.27
N THR A 205 15.68 0.15 2.99
CA THR A 205 14.58 1.09 2.81
C THR A 205 14.77 2.32 3.73
N TYR A 206 14.37 3.50 3.25
CA TYR A 206 14.35 4.73 4.04
C TYR A 206 12.92 5.00 4.54
N LEU A 207 12.76 5.15 5.85
CA LEU A 207 11.53 5.40 6.59
C LEU A 207 11.74 6.54 7.60
N ALA A 208 12.68 7.44 7.33
CA ALA A 208 13.01 8.54 8.23
C ALA A 208 11.78 9.46 8.41
N GLY A 209 11.44 9.78 9.65
CA GLY A 209 10.26 10.60 9.97
C GLY A 209 8.91 9.96 9.63
N ALA A 210 8.86 8.71 9.17
CA ALA A 210 7.60 8.04 8.86
C ALA A 210 6.77 7.80 10.14
N ASN A 211 5.44 7.80 10.01
CA ASN A 211 4.53 7.50 11.13
C ASN A 211 3.99 6.08 11.01
N LEU A 212 4.48 5.17 11.85
CA LEU A 212 4.12 3.76 11.95
C LEU A 212 3.33 3.46 13.23
N THR A 213 2.69 4.46 13.84
CA THR A 213 1.90 4.26 15.07
C THR A 213 0.87 3.15 14.88
N ASN A 214 0.81 2.20 15.81
CA ASN A 214 -0.07 1.02 15.77
C ASN A 214 0.12 0.08 14.55
N ALA A 215 1.26 0.16 13.84
CA ALA A 215 1.52 -0.73 12.72
C ALA A 215 1.74 -2.18 13.17
N GLN A 216 1.22 -3.14 12.40
CA GLN A 216 1.49 -4.57 12.58
C GLN A 216 2.61 -5.00 11.64
N LEU A 217 3.77 -5.32 12.22
CA LEU A 217 5.06 -5.51 11.54
C LEU A 217 5.70 -6.83 12.00
N ARG A 218 4.89 -7.88 12.21
CA ARG A 218 5.37 -9.16 12.71
C ARG A 218 6.12 -9.91 11.62
N LEU A 219 7.19 -10.63 11.98
CA LEU A 219 7.96 -11.47 11.05
C LEU A 219 8.56 -10.73 9.84
N THR A 220 8.70 -9.40 9.93
CA THR A 220 9.22 -8.55 8.84
C THR A 220 10.74 -8.62 8.71
N GLN A 221 11.25 -8.35 7.52
CA GLN A 221 12.68 -8.15 7.27
C GLN A 221 12.97 -6.65 7.04
N PHE A 222 13.63 -6.01 8.00
CA PHE A 222 14.05 -4.61 8.04
C PHE A 222 15.59 -4.50 8.23
N ILE A 223 16.34 -5.39 7.59
CA ILE A 223 17.79 -5.38 7.67
C ILE A 223 18.31 -4.10 7.00
N GLU A 224 19.17 -3.36 7.71
CA GLU A 224 19.75 -2.09 7.25
C GLU A 224 18.71 -1.02 6.84
N THR A 225 17.50 -1.09 7.39
CA THR A 225 16.46 -0.06 7.19
C THR A 225 16.75 1.19 8.05
N VAL A 226 16.46 2.38 7.52
CA VAL A 226 16.60 3.65 8.22
C VAL A 226 15.25 4.15 8.72
N PHE A 227 15.02 4.12 10.02
CA PHE A 227 13.83 4.63 10.72
C PHE A 227 14.09 5.96 11.43
N ASP A 228 15.20 6.65 11.18
CA ASP A 228 15.60 7.82 11.98
C ASP A 228 14.47 8.85 12.12
N GLN A 229 14.19 9.28 13.36
CA GLN A 229 13.12 10.22 13.70
C GLN A 229 11.69 9.74 13.40
N ALA A 230 11.50 8.46 13.04
CA ALA A 230 10.17 7.89 12.84
C ALA A 230 9.37 7.77 14.15
N THR A 231 8.04 7.74 14.02
CA THR A 231 7.13 7.41 15.13
C THR A 231 6.71 5.95 15.03
N LEU A 232 7.11 5.15 16.01
CA LEU A 232 6.85 3.71 16.12
C LEU A 232 5.93 3.36 17.30
N CYS A 233 5.34 4.36 17.97
CA CYS A 233 4.53 4.17 19.17
C CYS A 233 3.48 3.05 18.99
N GLN A 234 3.48 2.08 19.92
CA GLN A 234 2.57 0.94 19.91
C GLN A 234 2.66 0.04 18.65
N ALA A 235 3.70 0.19 17.82
CA ALA A 235 3.94 -0.72 16.70
C ALA A 235 4.38 -2.11 17.20
N ASP A 236 4.09 -3.13 16.39
CA ASP A 236 4.32 -4.53 16.72
C ASP A 236 5.34 -5.17 15.78
N PHE A 237 6.60 -5.20 16.18
CA PHE A 237 7.74 -5.80 15.49
C PHE A 237 8.07 -7.23 15.96
N ARG A 238 7.10 -7.93 16.58
CA ARG A 238 7.34 -9.29 17.10
C ARG A 238 7.95 -10.22 16.07
N GLU A 239 9.03 -10.89 16.48
CA GLU A 239 9.76 -11.87 15.65
C GLU A 239 10.29 -11.27 14.33
N GLY A 240 10.35 -9.95 14.22
CA GLY A 240 10.94 -9.25 13.07
C GLY A 240 12.46 -9.27 13.11
N ASN A 241 13.08 -9.10 11.95
CA ASN A 241 14.52 -8.94 11.80
C ASN A 241 14.84 -7.50 11.43
N LEU A 242 15.48 -6.78 12.35
CA LEU A 242 15.90 -5.38 12.24
C LEU A 242 17.43 -5.28 12.41
N GLN A 243 18.18 -6.30 12.01
CA GLN A 243 19.63 -6.30 12.10
C GLN A 243 20.22 -5.07 11.38
N ARG A 244 21.13 -4.36 12.05
CA ARG A 244 21.80 -3.15 11.54
C ARG A 244 20.84 -2.02 11.13
N ALA A 245 19.59 -2.05 11.59
CA ALA A 245 18.65 -0.96 11.36
C ALA A 245 19.06 0.30 12.12
N SER A 246 18.91 1.46 11.48
CA SER A 246 19.07 2.75 12.13
C SER A 246 17.72 3.20 12.71
N LEU A 247 17.65 3.36 14.02
CA LEU A 247 16.47 3.76 14.78
C LEU A 247 16.81 4.99 15.64
N LYS A 248 17.63 5.91 15.11
CA LYS A 248 18.09 7.06 15.88
C LYS A 248 16.95 8.01 16.14
N ARG A 249 16.82 8.48 17.38
CA ARG A 249 15.83 9.50 17.77
C ARG A 249 14.39 9.13 17.39
N VAL A 250 14.06 7.83 17.34
CA VAL A 250 12.68 7.38 17.11
C VAL A 250 11.82 7.61 18.35
N GLU A 251 10.53 7.85 18.12
CA GLU A 251 9.50 7.81 19.16
C GLU A 251 8.88 6.41 19.17
N ALA A 252 9.35 5.53 20.05
CA ALA A 252 9.00 4.11 20.10
C ALA A 252 8.41 3.71 21.47
N ILE A 253 7.54 4.58 22.00
CA ILE A 253 6.84 4.36 23.26
C ILE A 253 5.92 3.15 23.14
N ALA A 254 6.03 2.21 24.08
CA ALA A 254 5.22 0.98 24.13
C ALA A 254 5.31 0.14 22.84
N THR A 255 6.38 0.28 22.06
CA THR A 255 6.63 -0.54 20.87
C THR A 255 7.02 -1.96 21.29
N ASN A 256 6.51 -2.96 20.56
CA ASN A 256 6.75 -4.36 20.87
C ASN A 256 7.82 -4.95 19.94
N PHE A 257 9.01 -5.17 20.48
CA PHE A 257 10.16 -5.84 19.85
C PHE A 257 10.36 -7.28 20.37
N THR A 258 9.31 -7.91 20.94
CA THR A 258 9.45 -9.24 21.54
C THR A 258 9.98 -10.25 20.53
N LYS A 259 11.04 -10.99 20.91
CA LYS A 259 11.73 -11.99 20.08
C LYS A 259 12.27 -11.48 18.74
N SER A 260 12.43 -10.17 18.56
CA SER A 260 13.01 -9.63 17.34
C SER A 260 14.53 -9.82 17.32
N ILE A 261 15.10 -9.85 16.11
CA ILE A 261 16.55 -9.79 15.88
C ILE A 261 16.93 -8.33 15.67
N LEU A 262 17.73 -7.77 16.57
CA LEU A 262 18.13 -6.36 16.62
C LEU A 262 19.66 -6.24 16.76
N ILE A 263 20.40 -7.22 16.24
CA ILE A 263 21.86 -7.25 16.27
C ILE A 263 22.38 -5.98 15.57
N GLU A 264 23.29 -5.26 16.22
CA GLU A 264 23.88 -3.99 15.72
C GLU A 264 22.84 -2.89 15.39
N ALA A 265 21.61 -2.98 15.92
CA ALA A 265 20.61 -1.94 15.73
C ALA A 265 20.99 -0.66 16.50
N ASN A 266 20.70 0.50 15.92
CA ASN A 266 21.10 1.79 16.48
C ASN A 266 19.92 2.60 17.00
N PHE A 267 19.70 2.58 18.31
CA PHE A 267 18.67 3.32 19.04
C PHE A 267 19.18 4.61 19.69
N GLU A 268 20.27 5.21 19.19
CA GLU A 268 20.84 6.42 19.79
C GLU A 268 19.80 7.55 19.92
N GLY A 269 19.63 8.05 21.14
CA GLY A 269 18.68 9.13 21.45
C GLY A 269 17.21 8.77 21.27
N ALA A 270 16.86 7.48 21.12
CA ALA A 270 15.48 7.03 20.95
C ALA A 270 14.66 7.16 22.25
N ASN A 271 13.38 7.47 22.11
CA ASN A 271 12.42 7.36 23.21
C ASN A 271 11.78 5.97 23.19
N LEU A 272 12.15 5.11 24.13
CA LEU A 272 11.75 3.70 24.21
C LEU A 272 10.99 3.40 25.50
N GLN A 273 10.33 4.42 26.08
CA GLN A 273 9.56 4.24 27.31
C GLN A 273 8.53 3.12 27.17
N ASN A 274 8.53 2.18 28.12
CA ASN A 274 7.66 1.01 28.13
C ASN A 274 7.79 0.09 26.90
N ALA A 275 8.84 0.21 26.09
CA ALA A 275 9.08 -0.70 24.97
C ALA A 275 9.35 -2.13 25.48
N ASN A 276 8.87 -3.12 24.73
CA ASN A 276 9.03 -4.53 25.11
C ASN A 276 10.03 -5.24 24.20
N PHE A 277 11.23 -5.50 24.73
CA PHE A 277 12.31 -6.25 24.10
C PHE A 277 12.41 -7.70 24.60
N SER A 278 11.35 -8.26 25.20
CA SER A 278 11.45 -9.59 25.81
C SER A 278 11.90 -10.66 24.81
N GLY A 279 12.92 -11.45 25.16
CA GLY A 279 13.53 -12.46 24.30
C GLY A 279 14.20 -11.93 23.02
N ALA A 280 14.40 -10.62 22.88
CA ALA A 280 15.04 -10.03 21.71
C ALA A 280 16.56 -10.28 21.71
N ASN A 281 17.13 -10.40 20.52
CA ASN A 281 18.58 -10.44 20.35
C ASN A 281 19.11 -9.03 20.05
N LEU A 282 19.72 -8.40 21.05
CA LEU A 282 20.21 -7.02 21.04
C LEU A 282 21.75 -6.95 21.05
N ARG A 283 22.42 -8.01 20.60
CA ARG A 283 23.89 -8.04 20.59
C ARG A 283 24.45 -6.85 19.81
N ASP A 284 25.43 -6.17 20.38
CA ASP A 284 26.11 -5.01 19.77
C ASP A 284 25.17 -3.81 19.48
N ALA A 285 23.95 -3.78 20.03
CA ALA A 285 23.01 -2.68 19.83
C ALA A 285 23.44 -1.40 20.56
N ASN A 286 23.15 -0.23 19.98
CA ASN A 286 23.50 1.07 20.55
C ASN A 286 22.27 1.77 21.15
N PHE A 287 22.27 2.01 22.46
CA PHE A 287 21.22 2.71 23.21
C PHE A 287 21.71 4.01 23.87
N ARG A 288 22.89 4.53 23.49
CA ARG A 288 23.40 5.79 24.05
C ARG A 288 22.36 6.91 23.96
N ASN A 289 22.17 7.64 25.06
CA ASN A 289 21.18 8.72 25.17
C ASN A 289 19.71 8.32 24.98
N ALA A 290 19.38 7.03 24.88
CA ALA A 290 17.99 6.59 24.80
C ALA A 290 17.25 6.73 26.14
N ASP A 291 15.93 6.93 26.09
CA ASP A 291 15.05 6.87 27.25
C ASP A 291 14.45 5.47 27.36
N LEU A 292 14.93 4.69 28.33
CA LEU A 292 14.55 3.29 28.54
C LEU A 292 13.56 3.08 29.70
N ARG A 293 12.99 4.14 30.29
CA ARG A 293 12.15 4.01 31.50
C ARG A 293 10.98 3.04 31.26
N GLY A 294 10.86 2.03 32.13
CA GLY A 294 9.83 0.99 32.05
C GLY A 294 10.04 -0.02 30.92
N ALA A 295 11.16 0.03 30.17
CA ALA A 295 11.43 -0.94 29.12
C ALA A 295 11.63 -2.35 29.70
N ASN A 296 11.13 -3.35 28.98
CA ASN A 296 11.23 -4.75 29.37
C ASN A 296 12.27 -5.48 28.53
N PHE A 297 13.33 -5.96 29.16
CA PHE A 297 14.39 -6.76 28.54
C PHE A 297 14.38 -8.22 29.02
N THR A 298 13.29 -8.72 29.63
CA THR A 298 13.23 -10.11 30.12
C THR A 298 13.68 -11.11 29.05
N ASP A 299 14.59 -12.02 29.37
CA ASP A 299 15.19 -13.00 28.43
C ASP A 299 15.97 -12.40 27.24
N ALA A 300 16.22 -11.09 27.21
CA ALA A 300 16.93 -10.46 26.10
C ALA A 300 18.44 -10.72 26.17
N ASN A 301 19.07 -10.75 24.99
CA ASN A 301 20.52 -10.83 24.87
C ASN A 301 21.12 -9.44 24.63
N LEU A 302 21.78 -8.86 25.65
CA LEU A 302 22.42 -7.54 25.61
C LEU A 302 23.95 -7.62 25.50
N SER A 303 24.53 -8.76 25.09
CA SER A 303 25.99 -8.87 24.95
C SER A 303 26.55 -7.73 24.07
N ASN A 304 27.54 -7.01 24.58
CA ASN A 304 28.18 -5.84 23.96
C ASN A 304 27.24 -4.65 23.62
N ALA A 305 26.00 -4.64 24.11
CA ALA A 305 25.12 -3.50 23.91
C ALA A 305 25.67 -2.27 24.65
N GLN A 306 25.54 -1.10 24.02
CA GLN A 306 26.10 0.16 24.49
C GLN A 306 25.01 1.03 25.13
N PHE A 307 25.10 1.28 26.42
CA PHE A 307 24.17 2.12 27.18
C PHE A 307 24.88 2.78 28.37
N ASP A 308 24.31 3.87 28.88
CA ASP A 308 24.75 4.46 30.14
C ASP A 308 24.19 3.63 31.31
N PRO A 309 24.99 3.26 32.33
CA PRO A 309 24.55 2.38 33.42
C PRO A 309 23.29 2.88 34.16
N MET A 310 23.09 4.20 34.20
CA MET A 310 21.93 4.82 34.86
C MET A 310 20.61 4.57 34.13
N GLN A 311 20.64 4.26 32.82
CA GLN A 311 19.44 4.06 32.00
C GLN A 311 18.65 2.79 32.37
N LEU A 312 19.31 1.80 32.99
CA LEU A 312 18.69 0.51 33.29
C LEU A 312 17.96 0.44 34.63
N ARG A 313 18.04 1.49 35.47
CA ARG A 313 17.48 1.48 36.84
C ARG A 313 15.97 1.20 36.89
N ASP A 314 15.24 1.68 35.89
CA ASP A 314 13.78 1.55 35.79
C ASP A 314 13.36 0.50 34.76
N CYS A 315 14.27 -0.39 34.35
CA CYS A 315 14.03 -1.46 33.38
C CYS A 315 13.73 -2.80 34.07
N THR A 316 13.03 -3.69 33.36
CA THR A 316 12.90 -5.11 33.76
C THR A 316 13.99 -5.95 33.10
N LEU A 317 14.85 -6.59 33.90
CA LEU A 317 16.05 -7.34 33.44
C LEU A 317 16.03 -8.84 33.79
N ALA A 318 14.86 -9.43 34.07
CA ALA A 318 14.80 -10.83 34.49
C ALA A 318 15.41 -11.76 33.42
N GLN A 319 16.37 -12.60 33.82
CA GLN A 319 17.00 -13.60 32.93
C GLN A 319 17.69 -13.00 31.69
N THR A 320 18.09 -11.72 31.73
CA THR A 320 18.89 -11.10 30.66
C THR A 320 20.31 -11.66 30.60
N ILE A 321 20.87 -11.77 29.39
CA ILE A 321 22.31 -11.91 29.20
C ILE A 321 22.92 -10.49 29.19
N PRO A 322 23.70 -10.08 30.21
CA PRO A 322 24.19 -8.71 30.34
C PRO A 322 25.31 -8.36 29.34
N SER A 323 25.58 -7.06 29.18
CA SER A 323 26.81 -6.59 28.51
C SER A 323 28.02 -6.74 29.46
N GLU A 324 29.23 -6.96 28.93
CA GLU A 324 30.44 -7.15 29.75
C GLU A 324 30.70 -5.97 30.70
N ASP A 325 30.33 -4.75 30.30
CA ASP A 325 30.48 -3.53 31.11
C ASP A 325 29.44 -3.37 32.23
N SER A 326 28.36 -4.17 32.22
CA SER A 326 27.26 -4.08 33.20
C SER A 326 27.44 -4.98 34.44
N ALA A 327 28.52 -5.77 34.50
CA ALA A 327 28.83 -6.65 35.64
C ALA A 327 29.25 -5.90 36.94
N ALA A 328 29.18 -4.57 36.95
CA ALA A 328 29.66 -3.71 38.05
C ALA A 328 28.58 -2.81 38.69
N ALA A 329 27.28 -3.02 38.42
CA ALA A 329 26.18 -2.26 39.01
C ALA A 329 25.31 -3.09 39.95
#